data_AF-A0A7C0UEI3-F1
#
_entry.id   AF-A0A7C0UEI3-F1
#
_cell.length_a   1.000
_cell.length_b   1.000
_cell.length_c   1.000
_cell.angle_alpha   90.00
_cell.angle_beta   90.00
_cell.angle_gamma   90.00
#
_symmetry.space_group_name_H-M   'P 1'
#
loop_
_entity.id
_entity.type
_entity.pdbx_description
1 polymer ?
#
loop_
_entity_poly.entity_id
_entity_poly.type
_entity_poly.pdbx_seq_one_letter_code
_entity_poly.pdbx_strand_id
1 'polypeptide(L)' 'MLKNVDFFAAKLQDIRMWITRKYESTLLSLFEQFPAVVVTGPRQVGKTSLVRKVFPHLDYVSLDLPALAEQAEKSPESF' A
#
# COMPACT_ATOMS: atom_id res chain seq x y z
N MET A 1 -4.16 -6.94 -21.51
CA MET A 1 -2.96 -6.18 -21.92
C MET A 1 -2.89 -4.88 -21.11
N LEU A 2 -2.64 -4.94 -19.80
CA LEU A 2 -2.47 -3.78 -18.91
C LEU A 2 -1.56 -4.16 -17.73
N LYS A 3 -0.32 -4.60 -18.00
CA LYS A 3 0.69 -4.93 -16.97
C LYS A 3 1.80 -3.87 -16.83
N ASN A 4 1.66 -2.73 -17.50
CA ASN A 4 2.76 -1.79 -17.71
C ASN A 4 2.69 -0.51 -16.86
N VAL A 5 1.57 -0.26 -16.16
CA VAL A 5 1.38 1.00 -15.42
C VAL A 5 2.04 0.94 -14.02
N ASP A 6 1.99 -0.21 -13.34
CA ASP A 6 2.60 -0.35 -12.00
C ASP A 6 4.11 -0.58 -12.03
N PHE A 7 4.61 -1.20 -13.10
CA PHE A 7 6.05 -1.47 -13.25
C PHE A 7 6.88 -0.18 -13.31
N PHE A 8 6.32 0.88 -13.89
CA PHE A 8 7.01 2.18 -14.01
C PHE A 8 7.15 2.87 -12.64
N ALA A 9 6.13 2.79 -11.79
CA ALA A 9 6.16 3.39 -10.45
C ALA A 9 7.10 2.65 -9.49
N ALA A 10 7.14 1.31 -9.55
CA ALA A 10 8.09 0.50 -8.78
C ALA A 10 9.54 0.81 -9.19
N LYS A 11 9.82 0.88 -10.49
CA LYS A 11 11.17 1.15 -11.03
C LYS A 11 11.68 2.56 -10.72
N LEU A 12 10.78 3.54 -10.58
CA LEU A 12 11.14 4.91 -10.17
C LEU A 12 11.58 4.99 -8.70
N GLN A 13 11.08 4.10 -7.83
CA GLN A 13 11.55 4.01 -6.45
C GLN A 13 12.97 3.44 -6.38
N ASP A 14 13.37 2.57 -7.30
CA ASP A 14 14.73 2.01 -7.35
C ASP A 14 15.81 3.03 -7.75
N ILE A 15 15.44 4.19 -8.32
CA ILE A 15 16.38 5.31 -8.59
C ILE A 15 16.74 6.06 -7.29
N ARG A 16 15.97 5.90 -6.21
CA ARG A 16 16.25 6.46 -4.88
C ARG A 16 16.57 5.32 -3.91
N MET A 17 17.64 5.46 -3.12
CA MET A 17 18.09 4.43 -2.18
C MET A 17 16.93 3.93 -1.29
N TRP A 18 16.55 2.66 -1.47
CA TRP A 18 15.60 1.99 -0.58
C TRP A 18 16.27 1.69 0.76
N ILE A 19 15.62 2.08 1.84
CA ILE A 19 16.06 1.75 3.20
C ILE A 19 15.30 0.50 3.63
N THR A 20 16.03 -0.59 3.90
CA THR A 20 15.47 -1.83 4.44
C THR A 20 14.66 -1.54 5.69
N ARG A 21 13.40 -2.00 5.73
CA ARG A 21 12.51 -1.72 6.86
C ARG A 21 12.46 -2.93 7.79
N LYS A 22 12.66 -2.68 9.08
CA LYS A 22 12.68 -3.71 10.14
C LYS A 22 11.43 -4.61 10.16
N TYR A 23 10.27 -4.06 9.80
CA TYR A 23 8.98 -4.74 9.95
C TYR A 23 8.44 -5.36 8.65
N GLU A 24 9.26 -5.52 7.60
CA GLU A 24 8.83 -6.18 6.35
C GLU A 24 8.31 -7.60 6.61
N SER A 25 9.07 -8.43 7.33
CA SER A 25 8.68 -9.81 7.64
C SER A 25 7.47 -9.88 8.57
N THR A 26 7.42 -9.05 9.61
CA THR A 26 6.28 -8.98 10.53
C THR A 26 5.00 -8.63 9.81
N LEU A 27 5.05 -7.70 8.86
CA LEU A 27 3.89 -7.28 8.09
C LEU A 27 3.34 -8.42 7.21
N LEU A 28 4.22 -9.20 6.57
CA LEU A 28 3.82 -10.39 5.81
C LEU A 28 3.16 -11.44 6.70
N SER A 29 3.78 -11.79 7.83
CA SER A 29 3.21 -12.81 8.74
C SER A 29 1.86 -12.40 9.33
N LEU A 30 1.67 -11.12 9.65
CA LEU A 30 0.37 -10.63 10.12
C LEU A 30 -0.68 -10.68 9.02
N PHE A 31 -0.31 -10.37 7.78
CA PHE A 31 -1.24 -10.40 6.66
C PHE A 31 -1.74 -11.82 6.33
N GLU A 32 -0.91 -12.84 6.54
CA GLU A 32 -1.31 -14.25 6.40
C GLU A 32 -2.28 -14.71 7.50
N GLN A 33 -2.24 -14.08 8.67
CA GLN A 33 -2.96 -14.53 9.87
C GLN A 33 -4.26 -13.76 10.12
N PHE A 34 -4.30 -12.49 9.73
CA PHE A 34 -5.40 -11.59 10.05
C PHE A 34 -6.12 -11.12 8.79
N PRO A 35 -7.46 -11.04 8.81
CA PRO A 35 -8.23 -10.53 7.68
C PRO A 35 -7.96 -9.05 7.40
N ALA A 36 -7.38 -8.32 8.35
CA ALA A 36 -6.97 -6.94 8.20
C ALA A 36 -5.74 -6.64 9.06
N VAL A 37 -4.81 -5.84 8.51
CA VAL A 37 -3.60 -5.36 9.20
C VAL A 37 -3.49 -3.85 9.04
N VAL A 38 -3.32 -3.15 10.15
CA VAL A 38 -3.18 -1.69 10.16
C VAL A 38 -1.73 -1.29 10.42
N VAL A 39 -1.12 -0.56 9.48
CA VAL A 39 0.23 -0.01 9.63
C VAL A 39 0.15 1.42 10.17
N THR A 40 0.54 1.61 11.42
CA THR A 40 0.53 2.91 12.10
C THR A 40 1.92 3.53 12.22
N GLY A 41 2.00 4.80 12.62
CA GLY A 41 3.26 5.50 12.91
C GLY A 41 3.29 6.97 12.44
N PRO A 42 4.35 7.72 12.77
CA PRO A 42 4.43 9.17 12.53
C PRO A 42 4.26 9.57 11.07
N ARG A 43 3.91 10.84 10.80
CA ARG A 43 3.83 11.37 9.42
C ARG A 43 5.21 11.26 8.75
N GLN A 44 5.23 10.99 7.44
CA GLN A 44 6.43 10.95 6.59
C GLN A 44 7.48 9.86 6.88
N VAL A 45 7.18 8.84 7.71
CA VAL A 45 8.12 7.72 7.95
C VAL A 45 8.15 6.66 6.83
N GLY A 46 7.36 6.85 5.77
CA GLY A 46 7.33 5.94 4.61
C GLY A 46 6.39 4.73 4.75
N LYS A 47 5.30 4.84 5.54
CA LYS A 47 4.31 3.77 5.72
C LYS A 47 3.73 3.27 4.40
N THR A 48 3.26 4.20 3.56
CA THR A 48 2.73 3.90 2.22
C THR A 48 3.78 3.21 1.35
N SER A 49 5.03 3.66 1.42
CA SER A 49 6.14 3.06 0.67
C SER A 49 6.43 1.63 1.13
N LEU A 50 6.41 1.36 2.44
CA LEU A 50 6.56 0.02 2.99
C LEU A 50 5.45 -0.91 2.48
N VAL A 51 4.18 -0.51 2.65
CA VAL A 51 3.02 -1.32 2.23
C VAL A 51 3.08 -1.63 0.72
N ARG A 52 3.32 -0.61 -0.12
CA ARG A 52 3.39 -0.79 -1.58
C ARG A 52 4.58 -1.65 -2.02
N LYS A 53 5.68 -1.69 -1.27
CA LYS A 53 6.81 -2.57 -1.57
C LYS A 53 6.57 -4.01 -1.14
N VAL A 54 6.00 -4.21 0.06
CA VAL A 54 5.70 -5.55 0.60
C VAL A 54 4.60 -6.23 -0.20
N PHE A 55 3.62 -5.46 -0.68
CA PHE A 55 2.46 -5.96 -1.42
C PHE A 55 2.35 -5.32 -2.81
N PRO A 56 3.28 -5.63 -3.75
CA PRO A 56 3.30 -5.00 -5.07
C PRO A 56 2.16 -5.44 -5.98
N HIS A 57 1.44 -6.51 -5.61
CA HIS A 57 0.36 -7.11 -6.39
C HIS A 57 -1.03 -6.80 -5.84
N LEU A 58 -1.14 -6.12 -4.70
CA LEU A 58 -2.42 -5.74 -4.13
C LEU A 58 -2.86 -4.38 -4.67
N ASP A 59 -4.17 -4.25 -4.88
CA ASP A 59 -4.76 -2.97 -5.22
C ASP A 59 -4.52 -1.97 -4.10
N TYR A 60 -4.09 -0.77 -4.47
CA TYR A 60 -3.84 0.32 -3.55
C TYR A 60 -4.94 1.37 -3.68
N VAL A 61 -5.75 1.50 -2.63
CA VAL A 61 -6.78 2.53 -2.54
C VAL A 61 -6.32 3.59 -1.53
N SER A 62 -6.32 4.86 -1.96
CA SER A 62 -6.04 5.99 -1.08
C SER A 62 -7.33 6.69 -0.68
N LEU A 63 -7.59 6.78 0.62
CA LEU A 63 -8.73 7.54 1.16
C LEU A 63 -8.46 9.04 1.24
N ASP A 64 -7.28 9.51 0.84
CA ASP A 64 -6.96 10.95 0.79
C ASP A 64 -7.68 11.67 -0.38
N LEU A 65 -8.23 10.91 -1.33
CA LEU A 65 -9.06 11.44 -2.40
C LEU A 65 -10.53 11.49 -1.91
N PRO A 66 -11.15 12.68 -1.82
CA PRO A 66 -12.50 12.84 -1.29
C PRO A 66 -13.53 11.90 -1.92
N ALA A 67 -13.39 11.62 -3.22
CA ALA A 67 -14.28 10.75 -3.96
C ALA A 67 -14.21 9.27 -3.52
N LEU A 68 -13.04 8.77 -3.11
CA LEU A 68 -12.88 7.38 -2.68
C LEU A 68 -13.37 7.17 -1.24
N ALA A 69 -13.14 8.15 -0.37
CA ALA A 69 -13.71 8.15 0.98
C ALA A 69 -15.24 8.19 0.93
N GLU A 70 -15.80 9.07 0.08
CA GLU A 70 -17.25 9.18 -0.11
C GLU A 70 -17.87 7.89 -0.69
N GLN A 71 -17.18 7.20 -1.60
CA GLN A 71 -17.65 5.93 -2.16
C GLN A 71 -17.65 4.80 -1.13
N ALA A 72 -16.59 4.68 -0.31
CA ALA A 72 -16.55 3.70 0.78
C ALA A 72 -17.67 3.94 1.81
N GLU A 73 -18.00 5.21 2.09
CA GLU A 73 -19.08 5.58 3.01
C GLU A 73 -20.47 5.34 2.43
N LYS A 74 -20.69 5.65 1.15
CA LYS A 74 -22.04 5.65 0.55
C LYS A 74 -22.42 4.34 -0.14
N SER A 75 -21.45 3.58 -0.65
CA SER A 75 -21.70 2.35 -1.43
C SER A 75 -20.61 1.28 -1.22
N PRO A 76 -20.59 0.60 -0.05
CA PRO A 76 -19.55 -0.38 0.30
C PRO A 76 -19.44 -1.55 -0.69
N GLU A 77 -20.56 -1.95 -1.29
CA GLU A 77 -20.65 -3.06 -2.27
C GLU A 77 -19.88 -2.78 -3.57
N SER A 78 -19.61 -1.50 -3.86
CA SER A 78 -18.97 -1.02 -5.09
C SER A 78 -17.52 -0.59 -4.91
N PHE A 79 -17.01 -0.69 -3.68
CA PHE A 79 -15.65 -0.33 -3.27
C PHE A 79 -14.80 -1.59 -3.15
#